data_AF-A0A2V6EAR9-F1
#
_entry.id   AF-A0A2V6EAR9-F1
#
_cell.length_a   1.000
_cell.length_b   1.000
_cell.length_c   1.000
_cell.angle_alpha   90.00
_cell.angle_beta   90.00
_cell.angle_gamma   90.00
#
_symmetry.space_group_name_H-M   'P 1'
#
loop_
_entity.id
_entity.type
_entity.pdbx_description
1 polymer ?
#
loop_
_entity_poly.entity_id
_entity_poly.type
_entity_poly.pdbx_seq_one_letter_code
_entity_poly.pdbx_strand_id
1 'polypeptide(L)'
;MAALQGVQDRIEALRNLAFTDMTNATFVQNLMVNPANGSDFAKTKPTEVVTIKAYNTAAKSVSGIGIQISRPAGTNVTPSIAGSLPSPTVVLVNVTYQWSMLGGRSGSEQTETVISSGTKK
;
A
#
# COMPACT_ATOMS: atom_id res chain seq x y z
N MET A 1 18.18 -1.38 2.12
CA MET A 1 17.60 -2.74 1.95
C MET A 1 16.33 -2.94 2.79
N ALA A 2 16.27 -2.57 4.07
CA ALA A 2 15.05 -2.74 4.89
C ALA A 2 13.80 -2.02 4.34
N ALA A 3 13.95 -0.81 3.78
CA ALA A 3 12.83 -0.10 3.15
C ALA A 3 12.30 -0.81 1.90
N LEU A 4 13.20 -1.24 1.01
CA LEU A 4 12.86 -2.04 -0.17
C LEU A 4 12.14 -3.33 0.22
N GLN A 5 12.66 -4.05 1.22
CA GLN A 5 11.98 -5.25 1.72
C GLN A 5 10.58 -4.93 2.26
N GLY A 6 10.41 -3.82 3.00
CA GLY A 6 9.12 -3.40 3.52
C GLY A 6 8.07 -3.14 2.43
N VAL A 7 8.43 -2.40 1.38
CA VAL A 7 7.48 -2.16 0.27
C VAL A 7 7.18 -3.44 -0.51
N GLN A 8 8.16 -4.33 -0.67
CA GLN A 8 7.97 -5.63 -1.35
C GLN A 8 7.10 -6.59 -0.51
N ASP A 9 7.26 -6.64 0.80
CA ASP A 9 6.44 -7.47 1.68
C ASP A 9 4.99 -6.98 1.70
N ARG A 10 4.78 -5.65 1.74
CA ARG A 10 3.42 -5.10 1.69
C ARG A 10 2.74 -5.42 0.37
N ILE A 11 3.44 -5.23 -0.76
CA ILE A 11 2.82 -5.51 -2.05
C ILE A 11 2.50 -6.99 -2.18
N GLU A 12 3.34 -7.88 -1.65
CA GLU A 12 3.06 -9.31 -1.63
C GLU A 12 1.86 -9.66 -0.73
N ALA A 13 1.75 -9.04 0.45
CA ALA A 13 0.58 -9.20 1.31
C ALA A 13 -0.71 -8.77 0.58
N LEU A 14 -0.69 -7.64 -0.13
CA LEU A 14 -1.84 -7.15 -0.91
C LEU A 14 -2.16 -8.05 -2.11
N ARG A 15 -1.15 -8.54 -2.84
CA ARG A 15 -1.31 -9.51 -3.94
C ARG A 15 -1.91 -10.83 -3.49
N ASN A 16 -1.71 -11.19 -2.22
CA ASN A 16 -2.21 -12.43 -1.64
C ASN A 16 -3.65 -12.33 -1.11
N LEU A 17 -4.24 -11.14 -1.05
CA LEU A 17 -5.65 -10.97 -0.70
C LEU A 17 -6.58 -11.39 -1.84
N ALA A 18 -7.82 -11.73 -1.49
CA ALA A 18 -8.90 -11.73 -2.46
C ALA A 18 -9.07 -10.32 -3.05
N PHE A 19 -9.43 -10.23 -4.32
CA PHE A 19 -9.54 -8.93 -4.99
C PHE A 19 -10.60 -8.02 -4.33
N THR A 20 -11.68 -8.62 -3.82
CA THR A 20 -12.73 -7.90 -3.07
C THR A 20 -12.21 -7.30 -1.77
N ASP A 21 -11.29 -7.98 -1.09
CA ASP A 21 -10.69 -7.50 0.16
C ASP A 21 -9.64 -6.41 -0.13
N MET A 22 -8.80 -6.61 -1.15
CA MET A 22 -7.81 -5.63 -1.57
C MET A 22 -8.46 -4.31 -2.04
N THR A 23 -9.62 -4.38 -2.69
CA THR A 23 -10.35 -3.18 -3.16
C THR A 23 -11.25 -2.55 -2.09
N ASN A 24 -11.33 -3.16 -0.90
CA ASN A 24 -12.06 -2.64 0.24
C ASN A 24 -11.14 -1.80 1.15
N ALA A 25 -11.39 -0.49 1.19
CA ALA A 25 -10.59 0.46 1.95
C ALA A 25 -10.43 0.08 3.43
N THR A 26 -11.53 -0.32 4.08
CA THR A 26 -11.55 -0.69 5.50
C THR A 26 -10.77 -1.98 5.76
N PHE A 27 -10.84 -2.94 4.85
CA PHE A 27 -10.07 -4.17 4.97
C PHE A 27 -8.56 -3.88 4.89
N VAL A 28 -8.13 -3.12 3.88
CA VAL A 28 -6.72 -2.73 3.74
C VAL A 28 -6.25 -1.86 4.90
N GLN A 29 -7.10 -0.96 5.41
CA GLN A 29 -6.82 -0.20 6.63
C GLN A 29 -6.54 -1.11 7.82
N ASN A 30 -7.39 -2.11 8.06
CA ASN A 30 -7.20 -3.08 9.15
C ASN A 30 -5.93 -3.91 8.97
N LEU A 31 -5.62 -4.34 7.74
CA LEU A 31 -4.35 -5.00 7.43
C LEU A 31 -3.14 -4.12 7.77
N MET A 32 -3.22 -2.83 7.47
CA MET A 32 -2.17 -1.84 7.69
C MET A 32 -2.03 -1.38 9.14
N VAL A 33 -2.88 -1.82 10.06
CA VAL A 33 -2.63 -1.63 11.51
C VAL A 33 -1.29 -2.27 11.87
N ASN A 34 -1.01 -3.44 11.29
CA ASN A 34 0.27 -4.12 11.43
C ASN A 34 1.26 -3.64 10.36
N PRO A 35 2.56 -3.52 10.69
CA PRO A 35 3.60 -3.25 9.71
C PRO A 35 3.68 -4.38 8.68
N ALA A 36 4.27 -4.09 7.51
CA ALA A 36 4.38 -5.08 6.44
C ALA A 36 5.21 -6.33 6.82
N ASN A 37 6.15 -6.18 7.77
CA ASN A 37 6.96 -7.27 8.30
C ASN A 37 7.42 -7.02 9.74
N GLY A 38 8.12 -8.00 10.31
CA GLY A 38 8.58 -7.97 11.70
C GLY A 38 9.79 -7.08 11.99
N SER A 39 10.38 -6.39 10.99
CA SER A 39 11.59 -5.59 11.19
C SER A 39 11.34 -4.32 12.01
N ASP A 40 12.31 -3.91 12.82
CA ASP A 40 12.23 -2.68 13.61
C ASP A 40 12.08 -1.43 12.73
N PHE A 41 12.69 -1.48 11.53
CA PHE A 41 12.52 -0.45 10.53
C PHE A 41 11.05 -0.32 10.13
N ALA A 42 10.43 -1.36 9.58
CA ALA A 42 9.03 -1.31 9.11
C ALA A 42 8.04 -0.99 10.24
N LYS A 43 8.33 -1.45 11.46
CA LYS A 43 7.51 -1.13 12.65
C LYS A 43 7.47 0.36 12.94
N THR A 44 8.63 1.02 13.00
CA THR A 44 8.75 2.31 13.71
C THR A 44 9.19 3.50 12.86
N LYS A 45 9.77 3.27 11.68
CA LYS A 45 10.48 4.32 10.93
C LYS A 45 9.67 4.93 9.79
N PRO A 46 9.04 4.14 8.89
CA PRO A 46 8.38 4.71 7.74
C PRO A 46 6.95 5.13 8.07
N THR A 47 6.53 6.24 7.46
CA THR A 47 5.14 6.41 7.04
C THR A 47 4.94 5.56 5.80
N GLU A 48 3.99 4.64 5.85
CA GLU A 48 3.61 3.75 4.75
C GLU A 48 2.32 4.26 4.12
N VAL A 49 2.31 4.40 2.79
CA VAL A 49 1.13 4.81 2.03
C VAL A 49 0.84 3.75 0.97
N VAL A 50 -0.35 3.19 1.00
CA VAL A 50 -0.88 2.29 -0.04
C VAL A 50 -1.90 3.06 -0.85
N THR A 51 -1.66 3.19 -2.15
CA THR A 51 -2.58 3.82 -3.09
C THR A 51 -3.12 2.79 -4.05
N ILE A 52 -4.44 2.71 -4.18
CA ILE A 52 -5.14 1.78 -5.05
C ILE A 52 -6.00 2.59 -6.00
N LYS A 53 -5.75 2.47 -7.31
CA LYS A 53 -6.47 3.18 -8.36
C LYS A 53 -7.01 2.21 -9.38
N ALA A 54 -8.19 2.47 -9.93
CA ALA A 54 -8.69 1.72 -11.07
C ALA A 54 -7.73 1.89 -12.26
N TYR A 55 -7.40 0.78 -12.92
CA TYR A 55 -6.49 0.76 -14.06
C TYR A 55 -7.22 0.36 -15.35
N ASN A 56 -7.15 1.21 -16.36
CA ASN A 56 -7.66 0.92 -17.70
C ASN A 56 -6.55 0.26 -18.51
N THR A 57 -6.69 -1.04 -18.75
CA THR A 57 -5.71 -1.84 -19.50
C THR A 57 -5.63 -1.47 -20.98
N ALA A 58 -6.75 -1.06 -21.60
CA ALA A 58 -6.79 -0.66 -23.00
C ALA A 58 -6.07 0.67 -23.24
N ALA A 59 -6.26 1.63 -22.33
CA ALA A 59 -5.64 2.96 -22.40
C ALA A 59 -4.26 3.02 -21.68
N LYS A 60 -3.86 1.95 -20.98
CA LYS A 60 -2.67 1.90 -20.12
C LYS A 60 -2.59 3.07 -19.13
N SER A 61 -3.73 3.44 -18.54
CA SER A 61 -3.86 4.63 -17.70
C SER A 61 -4.58 4.33 -16.40
N VAL A 62 -4.33 5.16 -15.38
CA VAL A 62 -5.06 5.12 -14.11
C VAL A 62 -6.17 6.15 -14.08
N SER A 63 -7.25 5.83 -13.37
CA SER A 63 -8.22 6.83 -12.95
C SER A 63 -7.58 7.84 -11.99
N GLY A 64 -8.02 9.10 -12.04
CA GLY A 64 -7.71 10.10 -11.03
C GLY A 64 -8.35 9.81 -9.67
N ILE A 65 -9.33 8.90 -9.63
CA ILE A 65 -10.07 8.49 -8.43
C ILE A 65 -9.49 7.16 -7.91
N GLY A 66 -9.24 7.10 -6.60
CA GLY A 66 -8.75 5.91 -5.92
C GLY A 66 -8.80 6.05 -4.41
N ILE A 67 -8.40 4.97 -3.73
CA ILE A 67 -8.25 4.95 -2.27
C ILE A 67 -6.78 5.14 -1.94
N GLN A 68 -6.52 5.93 -0.91
CA GLN A 68 -5.22 6.03 -0.28
C GLN A 68 -5.36 5.65 1.20
N ILE A 69 -4.56 4.69 1.64
CA ILE A 69 -4.46 4.28 3.04
C ILE A 69 -3.08 4.68 3.56
N SER A 70 -3.03 5.42 4.66
CA SER A 70 -1.78 5.92 5.24
C SER A 70 -1.59 5.39 6.66
N ARG A 71 -0.52 4.63 6.88
CA ARG A 71 -0.05 4.19 8.19
C ARG A 71 1.09 5.11 8.62
N PRO A 72 0.93 5.94 9.66
CA PRO A 72 2.00 6.80 10.13
C PRO A 72 3.17 5.99 10.74
N ALA A 73 4.34 6.61 10.88
CA ALA A 73 5.45 6.02 11.61
C ALA A 73 5.13 5.87 13.10
N GLY A 74 5.57 4.78 13.72
CA GLY A 74 5.41 4.54 15.16
C GLY A 74 4.93 3.12 15.50
N THR A 75 4.96 2.77 16.78
CA THR A 75 4.59 1.44 17.28
C THR A 75 3.08 1.25 17.43
N ASN A 76 2.36 2.27 17.87
CA ASN A 76 0.90 2.28 17.98
C ASN A 76 0.35 3.30 16.99
N VAL A 77 -0.24 2.81 15.90
CA VAL A 77 -0.66 3.65 14.78
C VAL A 77 -2.06 3.29 14.37
N THR A 78 -2.83 4.30 13.98
CA THR A 78 -4.15 4.14 13.40
C THR A 78 -4.06 4.59 11.94
N PRO A 79 -4.12 3.66 10.97
CA PRO A 79 -4.09 4.04 9.57
C PRO A 79 -5.32 4.87 9.20
N SER A 80 -5.16 5.85 8.31
CA SER A 80 -6.25 6.67 7.79
C SER A 80 -6.63 6.24 6.38
N ILE A 81 -7.88 6.49 5.99
CA ILE A 81 -8.40 6.27 4.63
C ILE A 81 -8.75 7.63 4.02
N ALA A 82 -8.40 7.81 2.75
CA ALA A 82 -8.88 8.91 1.92
C ALA A 82 -9.33 8.40 0.55
N GLY A 83 -10.32 9.10 -0.03
CA GLY A 83 -10.84 8.80 -1.36
C GLY A 83 -11.81 7.62 -1.40
N SER A 84 -12.09 7.15 -2.61
CA SER A 84 -12.98 6.01 -2.88
C SER A 84 -12.51 5.32 -4.15
N LEU A 85 -12.86 4.06 -4.30
CA LEU A 85 -12.59 3.31 -5.52
C LEU A 85 -13.93 3.04 -6.22
N PRO A 86 -14.01 3.16 -7.55
CA PRO A 86 -15.15 2.64 -8.30
C PRO A 86 -15.23 1.10 -8.16
N SER A 87 -15.99 0.40 -9.01
CA SER A 87 -15.98 -1.07 -9.07
C SER A 87 -15.02 -1.56 -10.18
N PRO A 88 -13.69 -1.51 -10.00
CA PRO A 88 -12.75 -1.93 -11.03
C PRO A 88 -12.66 -3.45 -11.12
N THR A 89 -12.26 -3.94 -12.29
CA THR A 89 -11.81 -5.33 -12.47
C THR A 89 -10.29 -5.45 -12.47
N VAL A 90 -9.57 -4.32 -12.58
CA VAL A 90 -8.11 -4.20 -12.56
C VAL A 90 -7.73 -2.92 -11.82
N VAL A 91 -6.72 -3.01 -10.96
CA VAL A 91 -6.18 -1.87 -10.21
C VAL A 91 -4.67 -1.75 -10.36
N LEU A 92 -4.18 -0.52 -10.27
CA LEU A 92 -2.78 -0.22 -10.00
C LEU A 92 -2.64 -0.02 -8.49
N VAL A 93 -1.74 -0.79 -7.88
CA VAL A 93 -1.41 -0.69 -6.46
C VAL A 93 0.00 -0.16 -6.33
N ASN A 94 0.13 0.96 -5.65
CA ASN A 94 1.41 1.59 -5.33
C ASN A 94 1.59 1.58 -3.81
N VAL A 95 2.75 1.09 -3.35
CA VAL A 95 3.15 1.15 -1.94
C VAL A 95 4.36 2.06 -1.85
N THR A 96 4.28 3.07 -1.00
CA THR A 96 5.35 4.03 -0.76
C THR A 96 5.71 4.04 0.72
N TYR A 97 7.00 3.96 1.02
CA TYR A 97 7.57 4.21 2.35
C TYR A 97 8.32 5.52 2.33
N GLN A 98 8.09 6.37 3.32
CA GLN A 98 8.86 7.59 3.53
C GLN A 98 9.35 7.63 4.97
N TRP A 99 10.62 7.94 5.19
CA TRP A 99 11.20 8.01 6.53
C TRP A 99 12.16 9.19 6.67
N SER A 100 12.31 9.62 7.92
CA SER A 100 13.36 10.54 8.35
C SER A 100 14.01 9.99 9.62
N MET A 101 15.34 9.87 9.61
CA MET A 101 16.13 9.41 10.75
C MET A 101 16.92 10.57 11.36
N LEU A 102 17.29 10.38 12.62
CA LEU A 102 18.20 11.28 13.32
C LEU A 102 19.51 11.45 12.53
N GLY A 103 20.03 12.68 12.48
CA GLY A 103 21.20 13.01 11.67
C GLY A 103 20.88 13.34 10.21
N GLY A 104 19.63 13.67 9.89
CA GLY A 104 19.23 14.20 8.58
C GLY A 104 19.12 13.16 7.46
N ARG A 105 19.18 11.87 7.80
CA ARG A 105 19.02 10.78 6.80
C ARG A 105 17.54 10.52 6.57
N SER A 106 16.99 11.14 5.54
CA SER A 106 15.65 10.82 5.02
C SER A 106 15.73 9.98 3.75
N GLY A 107 14.63 9.33 3.42
CA GLY A 107 14.53 8.54 2.20
C GLY A 107 13.09 8.20 1.87
N SER A 108 12.90 7.77 0.63
CA SER A 108 11.66 7.23 0.14
C SER A 108 11.96 5.96 -0.66
N GLU A 109 11.06 5.00 -0.60
CA GLU A 109 11.10 3.78 -1.39
C GLU A 109 9.68 3.50 -1.87
N GLN A 110 9.55 2.95 -3.08
CA GLN A 110 8.23 2.63 -3.61
C GLN A 110 8.27 1.38 -4.49
N THR A 111 7.16 0.67 -4.53
CA THR A 111 6.91 -0.39 -5.51
C THR A 111 5.50 -0.29 -6.04
N GLU A 112 5.32 -0.69 -7.29
CA GLU A 112 4.04 -0.61 -7.98
C GLU A 112 3.76 -1.90 -8.74
N THR A 113 2.48 -2.30 -8.80
CA THR A 113 2.06 -3.46 -9.57
C THR A 113 0.61 -3.33 -10.01
N VAL A 114 0.27 -3.98 -11.13
CA VAL A 114 -1.10 -4.07 -11.64
C VAL A 114 -1.67 -5.41 -11.19
N ILE A 115 -2.87 -5.38 -10.60
CA ILE A 115 -3.56 -6.57 -10.08
C ILE A 115 -4.95 -6.63 -10.69
N SER A 116 -5.37 -7.81 -11.16
CA SER A 116 -6.69 -8.04 -11.71
C SER A 116 -7.54 -8.93 -10.79
N SER A 117 -8.85 -8.80 -10.92
CA SER A 117 -9.85 -9.66 -10.24
C SER A 117 -9.68 -11.15 -10.53
N GLY A 118 -8.99 -11.52 -11.62
CA GLY A 118 -8.71 -12.91 -11.97
C GLY A 118 -7.51 -13.54 -11.26
N THR A 119 -6.85 -12.83 -10.33
CA THR A 119 -5.53 -13.24 -9.85
C THR A 119 -5.56 -14.35 -8.78
N LYS A 120 -6.64 -14.54 -8.01
CA LYS A 120 -6.85 -15.73 -7.14
C LYS A 120 -8.35 -16.07 -6.98
N LYS A 121 -8.67 -17.36 -7.08
CA LYS A 121 -9.93 -17.98 -6.64
C LYS A 121 -9.87 -18.28 -5.15
#